data_AF-A0A5N5QUI8-F1
#
_entry.id   AF-A0A5N5QUI8-F1
#
_cell.length_a   1.000
_cell.length_b   1.000
_cell.length_c   1.000
_cell.angle_alpha   90.00
_cell.angle_beta   90.00
_cell.angle_gamma   90.00
#
_symmetry.space_group_name_H-M   'P 1'
#
loop_
_entity.id
_entity.type
_entity.pdbx_description
1 polymer ?
#
loop_
_entity_poly.entity_id
_entity_poly.type
_entity_poly.pdbx_seq_one_letter_code
_entity_poly.pdbx_strand_id
1 'polypeptide(L)'
;MRMSLVSSRLVKMSFVLALALLPLVAGYSKTFIVPHVDGQDDSPAVAAALATGNYTSDSLILFQKGVTYNLWTPIKFHKMRNSEIAFEGNISYPKDIATIQAEVAKPTYPGHWIAINGTNVTLRGTTDPQWGWIEAHGQQWWDARELKGRPHGVAFRVVDGVVKDMKISQPIAWSFSLSRSRNVHAHNNRIVAVSNSKAFPFNTDGFAAAGTNITIENNHVRTGDDCITIGSGANNVHFLNNHCEDGHGLSVGSLGKNGGVADVRNIVFENVVMKNQLYGARFKSWAGASGLAKNITWRNIILENVPFPIYVTQNYWDQNLGPKPTNNSANSVRIEDMLFDNFSGTQLEWVLFSLHSTLISSDSMRSTPFVEGTCLGDPCWYAVSGATGKEIAILDLYPNTTSNLVAKRISAIKPVDGAQPAVMCDPTVVTQDVGFVCQNGAFVATEAGSR
;
A
#
# COMPACT_ATOMS: atom_id res chain seq x y z
N MET A 1 -36.22 -37.87 75.43
CA MET A 1 -36.33 -36.83 76.48
C MET A 1 -34.92 -36.30 76.77
N ARG A 2 -34.75 -34.99 76.98
CA ARG A 2 -33.51 -34.16 77.03
C ARG A 2 -33.14 -33.53 75.68
N MET A 3 -33.39 -32.23 75.45
CA MET A 3 -32.77 -31.00 75.98
C MET A 3 -31.34 -30.73 75.48
N SER A 4 -31.24 -29.71 74.62
CA SER A 4 -30.28 -28.57 74.59
C SER A 4 -28.81 -28.82 74.92
N LEU A 5 -27.90 -28.40 74.01
CA LEU A 5 -26.93 -27.32 74.30
C LEU A 5 -26.19 -26.84 73.03
N VAL A 6 -25.95 -25.54 73.03
CA VAL A 6 -25.38 -24.67 71.99
C VAL A 6 -23.89 -24.92 71.77
N SER A 7 -23.42 -24.83 70.52
CA SER A 7 -22.00 -24.58 70.22
C SER A 7 -21.90 -23.51 69.12
N SER A 8 -21.31 -22.38 69.50
CA SER A 8 -21.01 -21.23 68.68
C SER A 8 -19.83 -21.53 67.74
N ARG A 9 -20.01 -21.27 66.44
CA ARG A 9 -18.89 -21.10 65.50
C ARG A 9 -19.01 -19.76 64.79
N LEU A 10 -18.03 -18.90 65.04
CA LEU A 10 -17.79 -17.66 64.31
C LEU A 10 -17.68 -17.96 62.81
N VAL A 11 -18.53 -17.32 62.01
CA VAL A 11 -18.33 -17.21 60.56
C VAL A 11 -17.31 -16.08 60.35
N LYS A 12 -16.07 -16.42 60.02
CA LYS A 12 -15.11 -15.46 59.47
C LYS A 12 -15.57 -15.09 58.07
N MET A 13 -16.18 -13.91 57.95
CA MET A 13 -16.55 -13.30 56.69
C MET A 13 -15.28 -12.73 56.05
N SER A 14 -14.60 -13.55 55.24
CA SER A 14 -13.50 -13.08 54.40
C SER A 14 -14.07 -12.14 53.34
N PHE A 15 -13.87 -10.84 53.51
CA PHE A 15 -14.06 -9.86 52.45
C PHE A 15 -13.00 -10.13 51.37
N VAL A 16 -13.40 -10.85 50.32
CA VAL A 16 -12.67 -10.82 49.05
C VAL A 16 -12.97 -9.46 48.45
N LEU A 17 -12.02 -8.54 48.58
CA LEU A 17 -12.05 -7.26 47.88
C LEU A 17 -11.92 -7.58 46.38
N ALA A 18 -13.03 -7.66 45.67
CA ALA A 18 -13.04 -7.73 44.23
C ALA A 18 -12.48 -6.40 43.71
N LEU A 19 -11.18 -6.37 43.43
CA LEU A 19 -10.56 -5.28 42.69
C LEU A 19 -11.17 -5.33 41.29
N ALA A 20 -12.21 -4.51 41.06
CA ALA A 20 -12.69 -4.26 39.72
C ALA A 20 -11.52 -3.65 38.95
N LEU A 21 -10.91 -4.45 38.07
CA LEU A 21 -10.09 -3.97 36.97
C LEU A 21 -11.04 -3.20 36.04
N LEU A 22 -11.34 -1.97 36.42
CA LEU A 22 -11.83 -0.97 35.49
C LEU A 22 -10.79 -0.91 34.37
N PRO A 23 -11.17 -1.10 33.10
CA PRO A 23 -10.26 -0.76 32.03
C PRO A 23 -9.95 0.73 32.23
N LEU A 24 -8.68 1.09 32.44
CA LEU A 24 -8.26 2.46 32.22
C LEU A 24 -8.53 2.73 30.75
N VAL A 25 -9.71 3.25 30.45
CA VAL A 25 -9.92 3.99 29.21
C VAL A 25 -9.04 5.21 29.40
N ALA A 26 -7.81 5.14 28.88
CA ALA A 26 -6.89 6.27 28.91
C ALA A 26 -7.52 7.36 28.03
N GLY A 27 -8.35 8.21 28.63
CA GLY A 27 -8.90 9.38 27.99
C GLY A 27 -7.81 10.44 27.85
N TYR A 28 -7.80 11.13 26.71
CA TYR A 28 -6.94 12.30 26.51
C TYR A 28 -7.39 13.44 27.43
N SER A 29 -6.46 14.20 28.02
CA SER A 29 -6.83 15.31 28.91
C SER A 29 -7.54 16.46 28.20
N LYS A 30 -7.44 16.53 26.86
CA LYS A 30 -8.04 17.59 26.05
C LYS A 30 -8.75 17.00 24.84
N THR A 31 -9.91 17.54 24.51
CA THR A 31 -10.61 17.23 23.27
C THR A 31 -10.88 18.52 22.49
N PHE A 32 -10.43 18.57 21.24
CA PHE A 32 -10.81 19.58 20.28
C PHE A 32 -11.83 18.98 19.31
N ILE A 33 -13.09 19.34 19.48
CA ILE A 33 -14.13 19.01 18.49
C ILE A 33 -14.00 20.02 17.36
N VAL A 34 -13.73 19.53 16.15
CA VAL A 34 -13.54 20.40 14.99
C VAL A 34 -14.87 21.10 14.69
N PRO A 35 -14.90 22.45 14.61
CA PRO A 35 -16.09 23.17 14.22
C PRO A 35 -16.37 22.97 12.73
N HIS A 36 -17.63 23.05 12.35
CA HIS A 36 -18.06 22.97 10.96
C HIS A 36 -19.01 24.11 10.62
N VAL A 37 -18.83 24.70 9.45
CA VAL A 37 -19.77 25.67 8.87
C VAL A 37 -20.05 25.30 7.42
N ASP A 38 -21.32 25.14 7.07
CA ASP A 38 -21.76 24.82 5.71
C ASP A 38 -21.18 25.82 4.69
N GLY A 39 -20.56 25.29 3.64
CA GLY A 39 -19.98 26.07 2.55
C GLY A 39 -18.68 26.81 2.89
N GLN A 40 -18.06 26.56 4.05
CA GLN A 40 -16.75 27.12 4.41
C GLN A 40 -15.69 26.04 4.55
N ASP A 41 -14.41 26.44 4.45
CA ASP A 41 -13.26 25.59 4.75
C ASP A 41 -13.09 25.47 6.28
N ASP A 42 -13.09 24.24 6.79
CA ASP A 42 -12.93 23.92 8.21
C ASP A 42 -11.45 23.76 8.61
N SER A 43 -10.55 23.60 7.64
CA SER A 43 -9.10 23.45 7.87
C SER A 43 -8.46 24.59 8.67
N PRO A 44 -8.81 25.89 8.48
CA PRO A 44 -8.22 26.99 9.25
C PRO A 44 -8.47 26.90 10.76
N ALA A 45 -9.63 26.38 11.19
CA ALA A 45 -9.93 26.22 12.61
C ALA A 45 -9.02 25.16 13.26
N VAL A 46 -8.78 24.05 12.56
CA VAL A 46 -7.84 23.01 12.98
C VAL A 46 -6.41 23.58 13.03
N ALA A 47 -5.99 24.31 12.00
CA ALA A 47 -4.67 24.93 11.95
C ALA A 47 -4.45 25.93 13.10
N ALA A 48 -5.44 26.77 13.39
CA ALA A 48 -5.40 27.72 14.51
C ALA A 48 -5.30 27.00 15.86
N ALA A 49 -6.09 25.94 16.06
CA ALA A 49 -6.04 25.13 17.28
C ALA A 49 -4.64 24.50 17.49
N LEU A 50 -4.04 23.96 16.43
CA LEU A 50 -2.69 23.38 16.48
C LEU A 50 -1.60 24.45 16.71
N ALA A 51 -1.76 25.64 16.14
CA ALA A 51 -0.81 26.75 16.29
C ALA A 51 -0.69 27.25 17.74
N THR A 52 -1.74 27.09 18.54
CA THR A 52 -1.69 27.41 19.99
C THR A 52 -0.77 26.47 20.79
N GLY A 53 -0.48 25.28 20.27
CA GLY A 53 0.21 24.21 20.99
C GLY A 53 -0.66 23.49 22.04
N ASN A 54 -1.88 23.94 22.31
CA ASN A 54 -2.72 23.35 23.35
C ASN A 54 -3.19 21.93 23.01
N TYR A 55 -3.35 21.64 21.71
CA TYR A 55 -3.87 20.37 21.19
C TYR A 55 -2.81 19.53 20.44
N THR A 56 -1.53 19.74 20.73
CA THR A 56 -0.43 18.94 20.16
C THR A 56 0.09 17.90 21.15
N SER A 57 -0.42 17.86 22.38
CA SER A 57 -0.02 16.87 23.38
C SER A 57 -1.19 16.46 24.26
N ASP A 58 -1.29 15.15 24.51
CA ASP A 58 -2.31 14.53 25.36
C ASP A 58 -3.73 14.94 24.97
N SER A 59 -4.03 14.81 23.68
CA SER A 59 -5.20 15.43 23.07
C SER A 59 -5.89 14.56 22.02
N LEU A 60 -7.22 14.61 22.00
CA LEU A 60 -8.07 14.11 20.93
C LEU A 60 -8.48 15.28 20.02
N ILE A 61 -8.25 15.14 18.71
CA ILE A 61 -8.82 16.01 17.68
C ILE A 61 -9.94 15.21 17.01
N LEU A 62 -11.18 15.63 17.23
CA LEU A 62 -12.37 14.88 16.83
C LEU A 62 -13.11 15.59 15.69
N PHE A 63 -13.13 14.95 14.53
CA PHE A 63 -14.09 15.23 13.47
C PHE A 63 -15.30 14.33 13.74
N GLN A 64 -16.36 14.89 14.30
CA GLN A 64 -17.46 14.11 14.89
C GLN A 64 -18.34 13.45 13.84
N LYS A 65 -18.85 12.26 14.17
CA LYS A 65 -19.88 11.57 13.39
C LYS A 65 -21.10 12.48 13.18
N GLY A 66 -21.74 12.38 12.01
CA GLY A 66 -22.90 13.21 11.68
C GLY A 66 -22.55 14.47 10.89
N VAL A 67 -21.27 14.78 10.72
CA VAL A 67 -20.78 15.98 10.03
C VAL A 67 -19.92 15.60 8.83
N THR A 68 -20.09 16.32 7.72
CA THR A 68 -19.17 16.28 6.57
C THR A 68 -18.33 17.55 6.57
N TYR A 69 -17.07 17.43 7.00
CA TYR A 69 -16.14 18.54 7.10
C TYR A 69 -15.51 18.87 5.75
N ASN A 70 -15.36 20.15 5.47
CA ASN A 70 -14.68 20.67 4.29
C ASN A 70 -13.21 20.89 4.61
N LEU A 71 -12.32 20.00 4.21
CA LEU A 71 -10.87 20.19 4.36
C LEU A 71 -10.31 20.72 3.05
N TRP A 72 -10.53 22.01 2.78
CA TRP A 72 -10.19 22.63 1.50
C TRP A 72 -8.78 23.17 1.42
N THR A 73 -8.10 23.29 2.56
CA THR A 73 -6.66 23.58 2.62
C THR A 73 -5.88 22.46 3.32
N PRO A 74 -4.62 22.19 2.93
CA PRO A 74 -3.79 21.16 3.56
C PRO A 74 -3.52 21.40 5.05
N ILE A 75 -3.61 20.34 5.87
CA ILE A 75 -3.42 20.42 7.33
C ILE A 75 -2.10 19.76 7.76
N LYS A 76 -1.39 20.42 8.70
CA LYS A 76 -0.16 19.90 9.32
C LYS A 76 -0.35 19.68 10.82
N PHE A 77 -0.60 18.42 11.20
CA PHE A 77 -0.48 17.96 12.58
C PHE A 77 1.00 17.74 12.89
N HIS A 78 1.61 18.69 13.59
CA HIS A 78 3.05 18.70 13.83
C HIS A 78 3.34 18.65 15.32
N LYS A 79 4.44 17.99 15.68
CA LYS A 79 4.89 17.84 17.08
C LYS A 79 3.84 17.16 17.99
N MET A 80 3.02 16.28 17.41
CA MET A 80 1.98 15.55 18.16
C MET A 80 2.63 14.60 19.18
N ARG A 81 2.08 14.51 20.40
CA ARG A 81 2.58 13.65 21.47
C ARG A 81 1.45 13.03 22.28
N ASN A 82 1.35 11.70 22.32
CA ASN A 82 0.25 11.03 23.03
C ASN A 82 -1.11 11.59 22.58
N SER A 83 -1.40 11.57 21.28
CA SER A 83 -2.58 12.23 20.72
C SER A 83 -3.33 11.32 19.76
N GLU A 84 -4.62 11.58 19.61
CA GLU A 84 -5.47 10.94 18.61
C GLU A 84 -6.07 11.97 17.67
N ILE A 85 -6.11 11.62 16.38
CA ILE A 85 -6.84 12.34 15.34
C ILE A 85 -7.92 11.37 14.86
N ALA A 86 -9.18 11.68 15.18
CA ALA A 86 -10.32 10.82 14.92
C ALA A 86 -11.22 11.40 13.81
N PHE A 87 -11.29 10.71 12.67
CA PHE A 87 -12.24 10.96 11.59
C PHE A 87 -13.48 10.09 11.74
N GLU A 88 -14.39 10.50 12.62
CA GLU A 88 -15.69 9.86 12.77
C GLU A 88 -16.75 10.50 11.86
N GLY A 89 -16.58 11.77 11.48
CA GLY A 89 -17.30 12.44 10.41
C GLY A 89 -16.67 12.20 9.04
N ASN A 90 -17.39 12.53 7.98
CA ASN A 90 -16.82 12.50 6.63
C ASN A 90 -15.94 13.74 6.41
N ILE A 91 -14.94 13.60 5.55
CA ILE A 91 -14.03 14.66 5.11
C ILE A 91 -14.22 14.82 3.61
N SER A 92 -14.44 16.04 3.15
CA SER A 92 -14.50 16.38 1.73
C SER A 92 -13.33 17.27 1.37
N TYR A 93 -12.54 16.85 0.38
CA TYR A 93 -11.58 17.73 -0.29
C TYR A 93 -12.30 18.70 -1.24
N PRO A 94 -11.60 19.71 -1.79
CA PRO A 94 -12.12 20.51 -2.89
C PRO A 94 -12.50 19.63 -4.08
N LYS A 95 -13.63 19.94 -4.69
CA LYS A 95 -14.15 19.22 -5.86
C LYS A 95 -13.63 19.74 -7.19
N ASP A 96 -12.73 20.71 -7.18
CA ASP A 96 -12.21 21.36 -8.39
C ASP A 96 -10.69 21.19 -8.48
N ILE A 97 -10.20 20.77 -9.65
CA ILE A 97 -8.76 20.55 -9.91
C ILE A 97 -7.97 21.83 -9.66
N ALA A 98 -8.43 22.99 -10.16
CA ALA A 98 -7.67 24.23 -10.09
C ALA A 98 -7.49 24.70 -8.64
N THR A 99 -8.50 24.51 -7.79
CA THR A 99 -8.46 24.82 -6.36
C THR A 99 -7.40 23.99 -5.64
N ILE A 100 -7.35 22.67 -5.89
CA ILE A 100 -6.31 21.80 -5.35
C ILE A 100 -4.92 22.23 -5.86
N GLN A 101 -4.77 22.46 -7.16
CA GLN A 101 -3.50 22.84 -7.77
C GLN A 101 -2.98 24.17 -7.21
N ALA A 102 -3.88 25.13 -6.93
CA ALA A 102 -3.53 26.39 -6.30
C ALA A 102 -2.94 26.19 -4.89
N GLU A 103 -3.45 25.24 -4.10
CA GLU A 103 -2.85 24.86 -2.81
C GLU A 103 -1.52 24.13 -2.98
N VAL A 104 -1.43 23.18 -3.92
CA VAL A 104 -0.22 22.38 -4.18
C VAL A 104 0.93 23.26 -4.69
N ALA A 105 0.64 24.32 -5.44
CA ALA A 105 1.63 25.27 -5.95
C ALA A 105 2.23 26.17 -4.86
N LYS A 106 1.63 26.24 -3.66
CA LYS A 106 2.15 27.08 -2.57
C LYS A 106 3.48 26.53 -2.05
N PRO A 107 4.49 27.38 -1.79
CA PRO A 107 5.76 26.95 -1.18
C PRO A 107 5.60 26.28 0.19
N THR A 108 4.48 26.53 0.87
CA THR A 108 4.15 25.97 2.18
C THR A 108 3.52 24.58 2.11
N TYR A 109 3.18 24.07 0.92
CA TYR A 109 2.56 22.76 0.75
C TYR A 109 3.51 21.63 1.22
N PRO A 110 3.10 20.76 2.17
CA PRO A 110 4.00 19.72 2.72
C PRO A 110 4.16 18.48 1.82
N GLY A 111 3.60 18.51 0.60
CA GLY A 111 3.58 17.39 -0.33
C GLY A 111 2.38 16.44 -0.17
N HIS A 112 1.63 16.54 0.94
CA HIS A 112 0.46 15.72 1.24
C HIS A 112 -0.69 16.62 1.73
N TRP A 113 -1.94 16.23 1.49
CA TRP A 113 -3.10 17.00 1.93
C TRP A 113 -3.23 16.99 3.46
N ILE A 114 -2.93 15.84 4.08
CA ILE A 114 -2.87 15.68 5.53
C ILE A 114 -1.46 15.22 5.89
N ALA A 115 -0.75 15.99 6.72
CA ALA A 115 0.59 15.65 7.18
C ALA A 115 0.63 15.54 8.70
N ILE A 116 0.99 14.37 9.21
CA ILE A 116 1.05 14.04 10.63
C ILE A 116 2.48 13.68 11.02
N ASN A 117 3.02 14.38 12.02
CA ASN A 117 4.34 14.12 12.60
C ASN A 117 4.26 14.14 14.12
N GLY A 118 4.85 13.15 14.78
CA GLY A 118 4.81 13.06 16.23
C GLY A 118 5.32 11.76 16.82
N THR A 119 5.02 11.56 18.10
CA THR A 119 5.33 10.34 18.86
C THR A 119 4.10 9.88 19.62
N ASN A 120 3.80 8.58 19.64
CA ASN A 120 2.58 8.05 20.27
C ASN A 120 1.32 8.74 19.71
N VAL A 121 1.08 8.55 18.40
CA VAL A 121 -0.05 9.17 17.70
C VAL A 121 -0.94 8.11 17.10
N THR A 122 -2.25 8.23 17.31
CA THR A 122 -3.27 7.41 16.66
C THR A 122 -4.00 8.24 15.61
N LEU A 123 -4.01 7.78 14.37
CA LEU A 123 -4.95 8.23 13.35
C LEU A 123 -6.05 7.17 13.24
N ARG A 124 -7.29 7.56 13.55
CA ARG A 124 -8.42 6.63 13.64
C ARG A 124 -9.59 7.11 12.79
N GLY A 125 -10.20 6.20 12.05
CA GLY A 125 -11.50 6.40 11.42
C GLY A 125 -12.64 5.75 12.21
N THR A 126 -13.57 5.11 11.52
CA THR A 126 -14.68 4.37 12.13
C THR A 126 -15.09 3.19 11.27
N THR A 127 -15.54 2.11 11.91
CA THR A 127 -16.09 0.93 11.25
C THR A 127 -17.52 1.14 10.74
N ASP A 128 -18.15 2.28 11.07
CA ASP A 128 -19.47 2.63 10.54
C ASP A 128 -19.39 2.77 9.01
N PRO A 129 -20.22 2.07 8.22
CA PRO A 129 -20.12 2.11 6.76
C PRO A 129 -20.46 3.48 6.16
N GLN A 130 -21.25 4.33 6.83
CA GLN A 130 -21.72 5.62 6.31
C GLN A 130 -20.80 6.80 6.64
N TRP A 131 -19.92 6.65 7.62
CA TRP A 131 -19.19 7.76 8.25
C TRP A 131 -17.68 7.56 8.31
N GLY A 132 -16.87 8.60 8.45
CA GLY A 132 -15.41 8.48 8.49
C GLY A 132 -14.74 8.29 7.13
N TRP A 133 -15.44 8.63 6.04
CA TRP A 133 -14.87 8.63 4.70
C TRP A 133 -14.09 9.92 4.44
N ILE A 134 -12.86 9.78 3.94
CA ILE A 134 -12.16 10.85 3.23
C ILE A 134 -12.53 10.76 1.76
N GLU A 135 -13.42 11.65 1.33
CA GLU A 135 -13.83 11.84 -0.06
C GLU A 135 -12.87 12.81 -0.75
N ALA A 136 -11.92 12.26 -1.49
CA ALA A 136 -10.86 13.03 -2.14
C ALA A 136 -11.24 13.57 -3.54
N HIS A 137 -12.37 13.13 -4.10
CA HIS A 137 -12.91 13.59 -5.39
C HIS A 137 -11.94 13.42 -6.58
N GLY A 138 -11.25 12.29 -6.65
CA GLY A 138 -10.27 11.95 -7.69
C GLY A 138 -10.84 11.77 -9.10
N GLN A 139 -12.15 11.53 -9.25
CA GLN A 139 -12.79 11.23 -10.54
C GLN A 139 -12.46 12.25 -11.64
N GLN A 140 -12.62 13.53 -11.36
CA GLN A 140 -12.33 14.62 -12.30
C GLN A 140 -10.88 14.60 -12.81
N TRP A 141 -9.92 14.17 -11.98
CA TRP A 141 -8.51 14.10 -12.34
C TRP A 141 -8.26 12.96 -13.31
N TRP A 142 -8.89 11.82 -13.04
CA TRP A 142 -8.80 10.64 -13.88
C TRP A 142 -9.46 10.89 -15.24
N ASP A 143 -10.63 11.50 -15.26
CA ASP A 143 -11.34 11.87 -16.50
C ASP A 143 -10.53 12.85 -17.35
N ALA A 144 -9.94 13.86 -16.72
CA ALA A 144 -9.08 14.83 -17.39
C ALA A 144 -7.69 14.27 -17.76
N ARG A 145 -7.32 13.10 -17.24
CA ARG A 145 -5.94 12.55 -17.28
C ARG A 145 -4.90 13.57 -16.79
N GLU A 146 -5.27 14.39 -15.80
CA GLU A 146 -4.38 15.40 -15.24
C GLU A 146 -3.42 14.74 -14.24
N LEU A 147 -2.12 14.73 -14.59
CA LEU A 147 -1.08 14.10 -13.77
C LEU A 147 -0.27 15.11 -12.95
N LYS A 148 -0.38 16.41 -13.24
CA LYS A 148 0.41 17.49 -12.62
C LYS A 148 -0.32 18.14 -11.46
N GLY A 149 0.45 18.52 -10.43
CA GLY A 149 -0.09 19.24 -9.27
C GLY A 149 -1.07 18.42 -8.43
N ARG A 150 -0.97 17.09 -8.46
CA ARG A 150 -1.78 16.18 -7.65
C ARG A 150 -1.24 16.09 -6.23
N PRO A 151 -2.09 16.22 -5.19
CA PRO A 151 -1.68 15.97 -3.83
C PRO A 151 -1.64 14.47 -3.52
N HIS A 152 -0.70 14.06 -2.67
CA HIS A 152 -0.82 12.78 -1.98
C HIS A 152 -1.80 12.94 -0.81
N GLY A 153 -2.45 11.87 -0.38
CA GLY A 153 -3.44 11.88 0.71
C GLY A 153 -2.82 12.19 2.07
N VAL A 154 -2.41 11.14 2.79
CA VAL A 154 -1.96 11.23 4.18
C VAL A 154 -0.48 10.87 4.28
N ALA A 155 0.35 11.79 4.79
CA ALA A 155 1.67 11.47 5.32
C ALA A 155 1.56 11.20 6.82
N PHE A 156 1.87 10.00 7.26
CA PHE A 156 1.96 9.60 8.66
C PHE A 156 3.41 9.28 9.01
N ARG A 157 4.10 10.25 9.62
CA ARG A 157 5.53 10.22 9.96
C ARG A 157 5.69 10.22 11.48
N VAL A 158 5.43 9.07 12.08
CA VAL A 158 5.26 8.95 13.52
C VAL A 158 6.20 7.88 14.08
N VAL A 159 6.67 8.12 15.30
CA VAL A 159 7.32 7.10 16.14
C VAL A 159 6.29 6.57 17.11
N ASP A 160 6.10 5.25 17.17
CA ASP A 160 5.06 4.59 17.99
C ASP A 160 3.67 5.09 17.56
N GLY A 161 3.15 4.59 16.46
CA GLY A 161 1.91 5.12 15.88
C GLY A 161 0.93 4.05 15.42
N VAL A 162 -0.35 4.41 15.38
CA VAL A 162 -1.42 3.54 14.90
C VAL A 162 -2.21 4.27 13.82
N VAL A 163 -2.51 3.56 12.72
CA VAL A 163 -3.45 4.01 11.68
C VAL A 163 -4.54 2.95 11.56
N LYS A 164 -5.77 3.26 11.99
CA LYS A 164 -6.83 2.23 12.00
C LYS A 164 -8.18 2.74 11.56
N ASP A 165 -8.98 1.81 11.00
CA ASP A 165 -10.38 2.05 10.64
C ASP A 165 -10.58 3.21 9.65
N MET A 166 -9.52 3.60 8.93
CA MET A 166 -9.55 4.71 7.99
C MET A 166 -10.20 4.30 6.68
N LYS A 167 -10.94 5.22 6.05
CA LYS A 167 -11.55 4.99 4.76
C LYS A 167 -11.27 6.14 3.81
N ILE A 168 -10.74 5.85 2.63
CA ILE A 168 -10.48 6.82 1.56
C ILE A 168 -11.24 6.40 0.32
N SER A 169 -12.00 7.33 -0.24
CA SER A 169 -12.77 7.18 -1.47
C SER A 169 -12.21 8.14 -2.53
N GLN A 170 -12.06 7.61 -3.74
CA GLN A 170 -11.54 8.29 -4.92
C GLN A 170 -10.29 9.13 -4.65
N PRO A 171 -9.19 8.52 -4.17
CA PRO A 171 -7.93 9.25 -3.96
C PRO A 171 -7.44 9.91 -5.25
N ILE A 172 -6.93 11.15 -5.17
CA ILE A 172 -6.41 11.87 -6.35
C ILE A 172 -5.10 11.23 -6.87
N ALA A 173 -4.26 10.75 -5.95
CA ALA A 173 -3.00 10.04 -6.20
C ALA A 173 -2.69 9.13 -4.99
N TRP A 174 -1.42 8.95 -4.60
CA TRP A 174 -1.00 8.13 -3.44
C TRP A 174 -1.84 8.36 -2.18
N SER A 175 -2.28 7.29 -1.52
CA SER A 175 -3.21 7.35 -0.39
C SER A 175 -2.49 7.53 0.96
N PHE A 176 -1.72 6.55 1.43
CA PHE A 176 -0.98 6.63 2.69
C PHE A 176 0.54 6.54 2.48
N SER A 177 1.29 7.48 3.05
CA SER A 177 2.74 7.41 3.19
C SER A 177 3.11 7.20 4.65
N LEU A 178 3.72 6.05 4.94
CA LEU A 178 4.33 5.68 6.22
C LEU A 178 5.86 5.88 6.19
N SER A 179 6.38 6.60 5.20
CA SER A 179 7.81 6.86 5.05
C SER A 179 8.35 7.69 6.22
N ARG A 180 9.54 7.33 6.71
CA ARG A 180 10.18 7.93 7.92
C ARG A 180 9.45 7.65 9.23
N SER A 181 8.57 6.66 9.27
CA SER A 181 7.96 6.18 10.52
C SER A 181 8.79 5.11 11.21
N ARG A 182 8.58 4.97 12.51
CA ARG A 182 9.16 3.88 13.32
C ARG A 182 8.11 3.28 14.26
N ASN A 183 8.02 1.97 14.35
CA ASN A 183 7.06 1.27 15.21
C ASN A 183 5.61 1.70 14.91
N VAL A 184 5.16 1.46 13.67
CA VAL A 184 3.81 1.82 13.23
C VAL A 184 2.99 0.59 12.90
N HIS A 185 1.75 0.56 13.37
CA HIS A 185 0.77 -0.47 13.04
C HIS A 185 -0.42 0.14 12.29
N ALA A 186 -0.61 -0.25 11.04
CA ALA A 186 -1.72 0.18 10.21
C ALA A 186 -2.68 -0.99 9.97
N HIS A 187 -3.92 -0.92 10.43
CA HIS A 187 -4.85 -2.05 10.28
C HIS A 187 -6.31 -1.67 10.05
N ASN A 188 -7.07 -2.57 9.44
CA ASN A 188 -8.51 -2.39 9.17
C ASN A 188 -8.85 -1.12 8.36
N ASN A 189 -7.96 -0.71 7.46
CA ASN A 189 -8.19 0.45 6.60
C ASN A 189 -8.79 0.02 5.25
N ARG A 190 -9.53 0.94 4.61
CA ARG A 190 -10.14 0.75 3.30
C ARG A 190 -9.76 1.87 2.35
N ILE A 191 -9.23 1.53 1.18
CA ILE A 191 -8.91 2.47 0.10
C ILE A 191 -9.68 2.03 -1.14
N VAL A 192 -10.42 2.95 -1.76
CA VAL A 192 -11.29 2.65 -2.91
C VAL A 192 -11.09 3.70 -4.01
N ALA A 193 -10.25 3.39 -4.98
CA ALA A 193 -10.10 4.14 -6.23
C ALA A 193 -10.93 3.49 -7.33
N VAL A 194 -12.25 3.70 -7.29
CA VAL A 194 -13.18 3.17 -8.30
C VAL A 194 -13.71 4.32 -9.13
N SER A 195 -13.43 4.27 -10.42
CA SER A 195 -13.96 5.22 -11.40
C SER A 195 -15.44 4.94 -11.64
N ASN A 196 -16.24 6.00 -11.73
CA ASN A 196 -17.63 5.93 -12.19
C ASN A 196 -17.76 6.13 -13.71
N SER A 197 -16.62 6.27 -14.41
CA SER A 197 -16.50 6.41 -15.85
C SER A 197 -15.56 5.33 -16.42
N LYS A 198 -15.02 5.54 -17.63
CA LYS A 198 -13.96 4.69 -18.21
C LYS A 198 -12.55 5.15 -17.83
N ALA A 199 -12.41 6.21 -17.02
CA ALA A 199 -11.12 6.76 -16.65
C ALA A 199 -10.38 5.85 -15.67
N PHE A 200 -9.07 5.77 -15.83
CA PHE A 200 -8.21 4.96 -14.98
C PHE A 200 -7.68 5.78 -13.79
N PRO A 201 -7.67 5.24 -12.55
CA PRO A 201 -7.22 5.95 -11.38
C PRO A 201 -5.68 5.95 -11.25
N PHE A 202 -5.00 6.72 -12.10
CA PHE A 202 -3.54 6.79 -12.19
C PHE A 202 -2.85 7.09 -10.83
N ASN A 203 -1.80 6.32 -10.49
CA ASN A 203 -0.94 6.55 -9.33
C ASN A 203 -1.69 6.69 -8.00
N THR A 204 -2.74 5.89 -7.82
CA THR A 204 -3.54 5.85 -6.59
C THR A 204 -3.03 4.80 -5.61
N ASP A 205 -1.70 4.71 -5.42
CA ASP A 205 -1.07 3.70 -4.57
C ASP A 205 -1.72 3.63 -3.17
N GLY A 206 -1.83 2.43 -2.63
CA GLY A 206 -2.43 2.20 -1.32
C GLY A 206 -1.54 2.70 -0.18
N PHE A 207 -0.47 1.96 0.08
CA PHE A 207 0.51 2.29 1.12
C PHE A 207 1.91 2.48 0.55
N ALA A 208 2.64 3.48 1.01
CA ALA A 208 4.08 3.63 0.77
C ALA A 208 4.84 3.49 2.10
N ALA A 209 5.77 2.55 2.19
CA ALA A 209 6.55 2.29 3.39
C ALA A 209 8.06 2.44 3.13
N ALA A 210 8.68 3.37 3.86
CA ALA A 210 10.13 3.62 3.84
C ALA A 210 10.58 4.04 5.24
N GLY A 211 10.35 3.15 6.21
CA GLY A 211 10.63 3.35 7.63
C GLY A 211 10.98 2.03 8.31
N THR A 212 10.94 1.98 9.65
CA THR A 212 11.41 0.80 10.40
C THR A 212 10.34 0.24 11.32
N ASN A 213 10.21 -1.08 11.41
CA ASN A 213 9.19 -1.75 12.25
C ASN A 213 7.78 -1.25 11.90
N ILE A 214 7.32 -1.56 10.69
CA ILE A 214 6.01 -1.16 10.20
C ILE A 214 5.20 -2.43 9.91
N THR A 215 4.04 -2.58 10.53
CA THR A 215 3.09 -3.66 10.24
C THR A 215 1.85 -3.07 9.60
N ILE A 216 1.45 -3.59 8.45
CA ILE A 216 0.26 -3.18 7.70
C ILE A 216 -0.59 -4.43 7.48
N GLU A 217 -1.74 -4.54 8.12
CA GLU A 217 -2.54 -5.77 8.07
C GLU A 217 -4.05 -5.61 8.04
N ASN A 218 -4.75 -6.61 7.51
CA ASN A 218 -6.21 -6.66 7.48
C ASN A 218 -6.83 -5.45 6.76
N ASN A 219 -6.17 -4.93 5.72
CA ASN A 219 -6.66 -3.81 4.93
C ASN A 219 -7.30 -4.31 3.62
N HIS A 220 -8.24 -3.52 3.10
CA HIS A 220 -8.77 -3.69 1.75
C HIS A 220 -8.35 -2.49 0.89
N VAL A 221 -7.52 -2.76 -0.11
CA VAL A 221 -6.90 -1.76 -0.97
C VAL A 221 -7.33 -2.02 -2.41
N ARG A 222 -8.23 -1.19 -2.93
CA ARG A 222 -8.60 -1.18 -4.33
C ARG A 222 -8.11 0.12 -4.96
N THR A 223 -7.15 0.01 -5.88
CA THR A 223 -6.35 1.12 -6.40
C THR A 223 -6.23 1.00 -7.92
N GLY A 224 -5.55 1.95 -8.57
CA GLY A 224 -5.07 1.85 -9.96
C GLY A 224 -3.55 1.82 -10.06
N ASP A 225 -2.85 1.56 -8.96
CA ASP A 225 -1.39 1.45 -8.91
C ASP A 225 -1.03 0.51 -7.75
N ASP A 226 0.23 0.51 -7.30
CA ASP A 226 0.76 -0.42 -6.31
C ASP A 226 -0.12 -0.51 -5.04
N CYS A 227 -0.47 -1.73 -4.62
CA CYS A 227 -1.19 -1.95 -3.35
C CYS A 227 -0.31 -1.49 -2.17
N ILE A 228 0.99 -1.78 -2.28
CA ILE A 228 2.04 -1.25 -1.42
C ILE A 228 3.34 -1.03 -2.20
N THR A 229 4.05 0.06 -1.88
CA THR A 229 5.43 0.32 -2.30
C THR A 229 6.39 0.31 -1.12
N ILE A 230 7.50 -0.41 -1.25
CA ILE A 230 8.62 -0.39 -0.30
C ILE A 230 9.75 0.46 -0.87
N GLY A 231 10.04 1.58 -0.20
CA GLY A 231 11.10 2.51 -0.59
C GLY A 231 12.41 2.29 0.17
N SER A 232 13.48 2.93 -0.32
CA SER A 232 14.80 2.92 0.34
C SER A 232 14.71 3.39 1.79
N GLY A 233 15.46 2.74 2.69
CA GLY A 233 15.42 2.94 4.13
C GLY A 233 14.41 2.05 4.87
N ALA A 234 13.61 1.25 4.15
CA ALA A 234 12.71 0.29 4.77
C ALA A 234 13.48 -0.84 5.49
N ASN A 235 13.14 -1.10 6.75
CA ASN A 235 13.69 -2.21 7.50
C ASN A 235 12.64 -2.82 8.44
N ASN A 236 12.42 -4.14 8.38
CA ASN A 236 11.41 -4.84 9.19
C ASN A 236 9.99 -4.30 8.90
N VAL A 237 9.53 -4.53 7.67
CA VAL A 237 8.18 -4.15 7.22
C VAL A 237 7.37 -5.42 6.91
N HIS A 238 6.18 -5.50 7.49
CA HIS A 238 5.29 -6.66 7.39
C HIS A 238 3.97 -6.20 6.76
N PHE A 239 3.57 -6.84 5.67
CA PHE A 239 2.31 -6.61 4.98
C PHE A 239 1.49 -7.90 4.99
N LEU A 240 0.55 -8.01 5.93
CA LEU A 240 -0.05 -9.29 6.32
C LEU A 240 -1.56 -9.31 6.12
N ASN A 241 -2.13 -10.41 5.63
CA ASN A 241 -3.59 -10.63 5.62
C ASN A 241 -4.38 -9.51 4.89
N ASN A 242 -3.80 -8.94 3.82
CA ASN A 242 -4.42 -7.83 3.07
C ASN A 242 -5.12 -8.35 1.81
N HIS A 243 -6.08 -7.56 1.32
CA HIS A 243 -6.78 -7.80 0.06
C HIS A 243 -6.52 -6.63 -0.90
N CYS A 244 -5.95 -6.93 -2.07
CA CYS A 244 -5.56 -5.95 -3.08
C CYS A 244 -6.36 -6.16 -4.38
N GLU A 245 -7.03 -5.11 -4.89
CA GLU A 245 -7.83 -5.13 -6.14
C GLU A 245 -7.38 -4.05 -7.15
N ASP A 246 -7.38 -4.37 -8.46
CA ASP A 246 -7.27 -3.46 -9.61
C ASP A 246 -5.96 -2.63 -9.78
N GLY A 247 -4.89 -2.97 -9.07
CA GLY A 247 -3.64 -2.18 -8.96
C GLY A 247 -2.39 -2.79 -9.61
N HIS A 248 -1.19 -2.38 -9.15
CA HIS A 248 0.12 -2.79 -9.70
C HIS A 248 0.97 -3.70 -8.80
N GLY A 249 0.36 -4.29 -7.78
CA GLY A 249 0.97 -5.39 -7.04
C GLY A 249 1.64 -5.03 -5.71
N LEU A 250 2.41 -5.99 -5.20
CA LEU A 250 3.22 -5.87 -3.99
C LEU A 250 4.65 -5.49 -4.39
N SER A 251 4.90 -4.19 -4.43
CA SER A 251 6.11 -3.62 -5.03
C SER A 251 7.20 -3.32 -4.01
N VAL A 252 8.40 -3.84 -4.25
CA VAL A 252 9.65 -3.31 -3.70
C VAL A 252 10.30 -2.40 -4.74
N GLY A 253 10.45 -1.12 -4.40
CA GLY A 253 11.00 -0.07 -5.24
C GLY A 253 9.95 0.91 -5.80
N SER A 254 10.31 1.77 -6.76
CA SER A 254 11.57 1.74 -7.50
C SER A 254 12.79 2.14 -6.65
N LEU A 255 13.84 1.31 -6.67
CA LEU A 255 15.04 1.50 -5.85
C LEU A 255 16.18 2.14 -6.64
N GLY A 256 16.83 3.14 -6.05
CA GLY A 256 18.07 3.72 -6.59
C GLY A 256 17.89 4.62 -7.81
N LYS A 257 16.78 5.37 -7.87
CA LYS A 257 16.53 6.38 -8.91
C LYS A 257 17.76 7.26 -9.14
N ASN A 258 18.05 7.56 -10.41
CA ASN A 258 19.22 8.34 -10.85
C ASN A 258 20.57 7.73 -10.42
N GLY A 259 20.69 6.40 -10.39
CA GLY A 259 21.91 5.71 -9.95
C GLY A 259 22.16 5.77 -8.44
N GLY A 260 21.14 6.15 -7.67
CA GLY A 260 21.25 6.29 -6.22
C GLY A 260 21.49 4.96 -5.49
N VAL A 261 21.99 5.07 -4.26
CA VAL A 261 22.13 3.94 -3.35
C VAL A 261 20.78 3.65 -2.71
N ALA A 262 20.33 2.40 -2.77
CA ALA A 262 19.14 1.93 -2.09
C ALA A 262 19.48 0.88 -1.03
N ASP A 263 18.75 0.91 0.07
CA ASP A 263 18.91 -0.08 1.13
C ASP A 263 17.55 -0.48 1.69
N VAL A 264 17.15 -1.74 1.46
CA VAL A 264 15.90 -2.30 1.99
C VAL A 264 16.17 -3.67 2.59
N ARG A 265 15.66 -3.92 3.80
CA ARG A 265 15.92 -5.17 4.52
C ARG A 265 14.70 -5.71 5.25
N ASN A 266 14.62 -7.03 5.40
CA ASN A 266 13.65 -7.71 6.28
C ASN A 266 12.21 -7.32 5.93
N ILE A 267 11.78 -7.67 4.73
CA ILE A 267 10.45 -7.34 4.22
C ILE A 267 9.65 -8.63 4.08
N VAL A 268 8.43 -8.65 4.62
CA VAL A 268 7.54 -9.81 4.51
C VAL A 268 6.19 -9.36 3.99
N PHE A 269 5.78 -9.95 2.87
CA PHE A 269 4.40 -9.93 2.40
C PHE A 269 3.82 -11.32 2.60
N GLU A 270 2.74 -11.44 3.36
CA GLU A 270 2.20 -12.76 3.71
C GLU A 270 0.67 -12.81 3.78
N ASN A 271 0.10 -13.90 3.27
CA ASN A 271 -1.35 -14.14 3.24
C ASN A 271 -2.10 -13.00 2.52
N VAL A 272 -1.71 -12.71 1.28
CA VAL A 272 -2.30 -11.61 0.51
C VAL A 272 -3.10 -12.16 -0.65
N VAL A 273 -4.34 -11.67 -0.80
CA VAL A 273 -5.15 -11.91 -1.99
C VAL A 273 -4.92 -10.77 -2.98
N MET A 274 -4.52 -11.13 -4.19
CA MET A 274 -4.19 -10.24 -5.28
C MET A 274 -5.18 -10.48 -6.42
N LYS A 275 -6.18 -9.62 -6.55
CA LYS A 275 -7.20 -9.73 -7.59
C LYS A 275 -7.07 -8.61 -8.60
N ASN A 276 -7.08 -8.96 -9.89
CA ASN A 276 -7.01 -8.00 -10.99
C ASN A 276 -5.80 -7.06 -10.89
N GLN A 277 -4.68 -7.55 -10.34
CA GLN A 277 -3.46 -6.78 -10.21
C GLN A 277 -2.59 -7.00 -11.44
N LEU A 278 -1.87 -5.98 -11.89
CA LEU A 278 -0.90 -6.14 -12.97
C LEU A 278 0.24 -7.10 -12.57
N TYR A 279 0.71 -6.98 -11.33
CA TYR A 279 1.75 -7.82 -10.77
C TYR A 279 1.30 -8.48 -9.47
N GLY A 280 1.78 -9.70 -9.19
CA GLY A 280 1.65 -10.33 -7.88
C GLY A 280 2.73 -9.80 -6.95
N ALA A 281 3.93 -10.38 -7.06
CA ALA A 281 5.15 -9.90 -6.43
C ALA A 281 5.99 -9.12 -7.44
N ARG A 282 6.42 -7.92 -7.06
CA ARG A 282 7.20 -7.04 -7.94
C ARG A 282 8.43 -6.50 -7.24
N PHE A 283 9.58 -6.63 -7.88
CA PHE A 283 10.80 -5.91 -7.52
C PHE A 283 11.24 -5.03 -8.69
N LYS A 284 11.54 -3.76 -8.41
CA LYS A 284 12.00 -2.78 -9.41
C LYS A 284 13.17 -1.97 -8.86
N SER A 285 14.35 -2.11 -9.46
CA SER A 285 15.46 -1.18 -9.26
C SER A 285 15.88 -0.53 -10.57
N TRP A 286 16.32 0.73 -10.47
CA TRP A 286 16.75 1.50 -11.62
C TRP A 286 18.04 0.93 -12.21
N ALA A 287 18.15 1.01 -13.53
CA ALA A 287 19.40 0.73 -14.22
C ALA A 287 20.52 1.65 -13.70
N GLY A 288 21.68 1.09 -13.36
CA GLY A 288 22.82 1.84 -12.80
C GLY A 288 22.70 2.18 -11.31
N ALA A 289 21.64 1.75 -10.62
CA ALA A 289 21.51 1.87 -9.18
C ALA A 289 22.58 1.06 -8.42
N SER A 290 22.65 1.27 -7.11
CA SER A 290 23.55 0.51 -6.23
C SER A 290 22.93 0.27 -4.85
N GLY A 291 23.59 -0.52 -4.02
CA GLY A 291 23.14 -0.83 -2.66
C GLY A 291 22.61 -2.26 -2.53
N LEU A 292 21.65 -2.47 -1.63
CA LEU A 292 21.24 -3.80 -1.17
C LEU A 292 19.72 -3.89 -0.94
N ALA A 293 19.14 -4.98 -1.44
CA ALA A 293 17.82 -5.46 -1.12
C ALA A 293 17.97 -6.86 -0.51
N LYS A 294 17.73 -7.00 0.80
CA LYS A 294 18.06 -8.22 1.54
C LYS A 294 16.92 -8.78 2.36
N ASN A 295 16.77 -10.11 2.39
CA ASN A 295 15.80 -10.81 3.21
C ASN A 295 14.37 -10.32 2.93
N ILE A 296 13.90 -10.60 1.73
CA ILE A 296 12.58 -10.17 1.22
C ILE A 296 11.77 -11.41 0.89
N THR A 297 10.62 -11.57 1.52
CA THR A 297 9.76 -12.73 1.33
C THR A 297 8.37 -12.30 0.87
N TRP A 298 7.88 -12.92 -0.21
CA TRP A 298 6.47 -13.01 -0.52
C TRP A 298 6.01 -14.45 -0.26
N ARG A 299 5.03 -14.65 0.63
CA ARG A 299 4.57 -15.98 1.01
C ARG A 299 3.04 -16.08 1.06
N ASN A 300 2.49 -17.22 0.65
CA ASN A 300 1.05 -17.48 0.68
C ASN A 300 0.27 -16.39 -0.09
N ILE A 301 0.60 -16.23 -1.37
CA ILE A 301 -0.02 -15.24 -2.24
C ILE A 301 -1.06 -15.93 -3.12
N ILE A 302 -2.30 -15.46 -3.05
CA ILE A 302 -3.41 -15.94 -3.88
C ILE A 302 -3.61 -14.94 -5.01
N LEU A 303 -3.57 -15.43 -6.25
CA LEU A 303 -3.68 -14.62 -7.46
C LEU A 303 -5.03 -14.87 -8.13
N GLU A 304 -5.73 -13.80 -8.49
CA GLU A 304 -6.94 -13.86 -9.29
C GLU A 304 -6.78 -12.90 -10.47
N ASN A 305 -6.57 -13.44 -11.66
CA ASN A 305 -6.40 -12.67 -12.90
C ASN A 305 -5.19 -11.73 -12.87
N VAL A 306 -4.02 -12.23 -12.49
CA VAL A 306 -2.78 -11.44 -12.40
C VAL A 306 -1.84 -11.77 -13.57
N PRO A 307 -1.59 -10.84 -14.52
CA PRO A 307 -0.76 -11.12 -15.70
C PRO A 307 0.71 -11.44 -15.40
N PHE A 308 1.31 -10.79 -14.39
CA PHE A 308 2.70 -11.00 -14.01
C PHE A 308 2.82 -11.46 -12.54
N PRO A 309 2.65 -12.76 -12.26
CA PRO A 309 2.71 -13.27 -10.88
C PRO A 309 3.99 -12.93 -10.11
N ILE A 310 5.16 -13.15 -10.72
CA ILE A 310 6.47 -12.80 -10.15
C ILE A 310 7.24 -12.00 -11.20
N TYR A 311 7.62 -10.77 -10.86
CA TYR A 311 8.37 -9.89 -11.75
C TYR A 311 9.51 -9.20 -11.02
N VAL A 312 10.74 -9.50 -11.42
CA VAL A 312 11.95 -8.91 -10.84
C VAL A 312 12.72 -8.22 -11.96
N THR A 313 12.84 -6.91 -11.89
CA THR A 313 13.68 -6.14 -12.83
C THR A 313 14.70 -5.28 -12.10
N GLN A 314 15.93 -5.35 -12.59
CA GLN A 314 17.02 -4.43 -12.24
C GLN A 314 17.25 -3.35 -13.30
N ASN A 315 16.38 -3.28 -14.30
CA ASN A 315 16.48 -2.44 -15.48
C ASN A 315 15.29 -1.47 -15.58
N TYR A 316 14.73 -1.09 -14.41
CA TYR A 316 13.59 -0.20 -14.33
C TYR A 316 13.95 1.19 -14.84
N TRP A 317 13.00 1.82 -15.51
CA TRP A 317 13.12 3.16 -16.03
C TRP A 317 11.73 3.79 -16.14
N ASP A 318 11.62 5.09 -15.88
CA ASP A 318 10.36 5.82 -15.97
C ASP A 318 10.14 6.31 -17.40
N GLN A 319 9.10 5.77 -18.05
CA GLN A 319 8.82 6.03 -19.45
C GLN A 319 8.35 7.44 -19.75
N ASN A 320 7.89 8.15 -18.73
CA ASN A 320 7.54 9.56 -18.86
C ASN A 320 8.77 10.46 -19.01
N LEU A 321 9.98 9.94 -18.76
CA LEU A 321 11.22 10.71 -18.86
C LEU A 321 11.87 10.65 -20.26
N GLY A 322 11.29 9.92 -21.22
CA GLY A 322 11.77 9.85 -22.61
C GLY A 322 12.06 8.42 -23.07
N PRO A 323 13.05 8.18 -23.93
CA PRO A 323 13.53 6.83 -24.25
C PRO A 323 14.30 6.20 -23.08
N LYS A 324 14.34 4.86 -23.04
CA LYS A 324 15.16 4.13 -22.06
C LYS A 324 16.63 4.57 -22.15
N PRO A 325 17.25 5.04 -21.05
CA PRO A 325 18.64 5.45 -21.09
C PRO A 325 19.54 4.23 -21.37
N THR A 326 20.62 4.44 -22.13
CA THR A 326 21.65 3.43 -22.27
C THR A 326 22.30 3.19 -20.92
N ASN A 327 22.18 1.98 -20.36
CA ASN A 327 22.86 1.65 -19.13
C ASN A 327 24.30 1.20 -19.43
N ASN A 328 25.26 2.09 -19.21
CA ASN A 328 26.69 1.79 -19.33
C ASN A 328 27.31 1.30 -18.00
N SER A 329 26.50 1.15 -16.95
CA SER A 329 26.95 0.74 -15.61
C SER A 329 26.68 -0.74 -15.39
N ALA A 330 27.69 -1.45 -14.87
CA ALA A 330 27.53 -2.80 -14.36
C ALA A 330 26.89 -2.83 -12.95
N ASN A 331 26.62 -1.67 -12.35
CA ASN A 331 26.03 -1.60 -11.01
C ASN A 331 24.51 -1.79 -11.07
N SER A 332 24.01 -2.56 -10.12
CA SER A 332 22.60 -2.60 -9.75
C SER A 332 22.45 -2.79 -8.24
N VAL A 333 21.23 -2.63 -7.73
CA VAL A 333 20.90 -2.97 -6.34
C VAL A 333 21.11 -4.47 -6.16
N ARG A 334 22.02 -4.88 -5.29
CA ARG A 334 22.25 -6.30 -5.03
C ARG A 334 21.03 -6.92 -4.36
N ILE A 335 20.64 -8.11 -4.80
CA ILE A 335 19.55 -8.88 -4.22
C ILE A 335 20.16 -10.03 -3.44
N GLU A 336 19.87 -10.12 -2.14
CA GLU A 336 20.32 -11.21 -1.27
C GLU A 336 19.11 -11.78 -0.52
N ASP A 337 18.96 -13.10 -0.49
CA ASP A 337 17.91 -13.77 0.29
C ASP A 337 16.49 -13.29 -0.09
N MET A 338 16.09 -13.56 -1.33
CA MET A 338 14.77 -13.22 -1.86
C MET A 338 13.94 -14.48 -2.06
N LEU A 339 12.80 -14.58 -1.38
CA LEU A 339 11.96 -15.78 -1.37
C LEU A 339 10.57 -15.48 -1.92
N PHE A 340 10.15 -16.28 -2.89
CA PHE A 340 8.75 -16.40 -3.32
C PHE A 340 8.26 -17.80 -2.94
N ASP A 341 7.24 -17.88 -2.11
CA ASP A 341 6.85 -19.16 -1.51
C ASP A 341 5.33 -19.34 -1.49
N ASN A 342 4.83 -20.45 -2.03
CA ASN A 342 3.42 -20.80 -2.02
C ASN A 342 2.53 -19.76 -2.74
N PHE A 343 2.71 -19.66 -4.06
CA PHE A 343 1.83 -18.87 -4.93
C PHE A 343 0.83 -19.80 -5.63
N SER A 344 -0.43 -19.38 -5.69
CA SER A 344 -1.51 -20.15 -6.31
C SER A 344 -2.56 -19.24 -6.95
N GLY A 345 -3.35 -19.76 -7.89
CA GLY A 345 -4.49 -19.05 -8.47
C GLY A 345 -4.42 -18.91 -9.99
N THR A 346 -4.92 -17.80 -10.54
CA THR A 346 -5.05 -17.62 -12.00
C THR A 346 -4.17 -16.49 -12.53
N GLN A 347 -3.50 -16.76 -13.66
CA GLN A 347 -2.78 -15.76 -14.45
C GLN A 347 -3.66 -15.33 -15.62
N LEU A 348 -3.91 -14.03 -15.74
CA LEU A 348 -4.63 -13.47 -16.89
C LEU A 348 -3.69 -13.40 -18.11
N GLU A 349 -4.11 -13.94 -19.25
CA GLU A 349 -3.30 -13.91 -20.47
C GLU A 349 -3.15 -12.48 -21.03
N TRP A 350 -1.93 -12.15 -21.44
CA TRP A 350 -1.53 -10.81 -21.91
C TRP A 350 -2.19 -10.37 -23.23
N VAL A 351 -2.68 -11.31 -24.04
CA VAL A 351 -3.38 -11.00 -25.30
C VAL A 351 -4.76 -10.36 -25.03
N LEU A 352 -5.42 -10.72 -23.93
CA LEU A 352 -6.65 -10.02 -23.48
C LEU A 352 -6.35 -8.62 -22.92
N PHE A 353 -5.10 -8.38 -22.52
CA PHE A 353 -4.62 -7.16 -21.88
C PHE A 353 -4.14 -6.09 -22.90
N SER A 354 -3.54 -6.52 -24.01
CA SER A 354 -2.97 -5.63 -25.04
C SER A 354 -3.99 -5.14 -26.09
N LEU A 355 -5.07 -5.89 -26.34
CA LEU A 355 -6.02 -5.58 -27.42
C LEU A 355 -7.08 -4.49 -27.12
N HIS A 356 -7.03 -3.81 -25.97
CA HIS A 356 -8.17 -3.01 -25.49
C HIS A 356 -8.04 -1.48 -25.64
N SER A 357 -7.04 -0.94 -26.34
CA SER A 357 -6.91 0.53 -26.49
C SER A 357 -7.66 1.16 -27.68
N THR A 358 -8.20 0.39 -28.65
CA THR A 358 -8.76 1.02 -29.88
C THR A 358 -10.10 0.51 -30.44
N LEU A 359 -10.68 -0.64 -30.07
CA LEU A 359 -11.86 -1.16 -30.79
C LEU A 359 -12.88 -1.96 -29.97
N ILE A 360 -13.56 -1.35 -28.99
CA ILE A 360 -14.73 -2.00 -28.38
C ILE A 360 -15.93 -1.05 -28.24
N SER A 361 -17.02 -1.47 -28.89
CA SER A 361 -18.39 -0.97 -28.71
C SER A 361 -18.89 -1.21 -27.27
N SER A 362 -19.87 -0.44 -26.85
CA SER A 362 -20.35 -0.31 -25.46
C SER A 362 -20.77 -1.59 -24.71
N ASP A 363 -20.89 -2.75 -25.36
CA ASP A 363 -21.52 -3.94 -24.76
C ASP A 363 -20.56 -4.97 -24.13
N SER A 364 -19.28 -5.08 -24.53
CA SER A 364 -18.40 -6.14 -23.98
C SER A 364 -17.57 -5.73 -22.75
N MET A 365 -17.49 -4.44 -22.43
CA MET A 365 -16.74 -3.91 -21.27
C MET A 365 -17.44 -4.18 -19.92
N ARG A 366 -18.62 -4.80 -19.93
CA ARG A 366 -19.29 -5.32 -18.72
C ARG A 366 -18.77 -6.70 -18.31
N SER A 367 -17.90 -7.31 -19.12
CA SER A 367 -17.43 -8.69 -18.96
C SER A 367 -15.91 -8.86 -18.90
N THR A 368 -15.12 -7.78 -19.00
CA THR A 368 -13.66 -7.82 -18.85
C THR A 368 -13.25 -7.39 -17.43
N PRO A 369 -12.56 -8.25 -16.65
CA PRO A 369 -12.42 -8.05 -15.20
C PRO A 369 -11.39 -6.98 -14.78
N PHE A 370 -10.47 -6.57 -15.66
CA PHE A 370 -9.45 -5.54 -15.40
C PHE A 370 -8.99 -4.91 -16.72
N VAL A 371 -8.92 -3.58 -16.78
CA VAL A 371 -8.34 -2.83 -17.91
C VAL A 371 -7.26 -1.92 -17.36
N GLU A 372 -6.00 -2.25 -17.68
CA GLU A 372 -4.87 -1.42 -17.34
C GLU A 372 -4.84 -0.16 -18.21
N GLY A 373 -5.11 0.98 -17.58
CA GLY A 373 -5.20 2.26 -18.26
C GLY A 373 -3.91 3.06 -18.25
N THR A 374 -2.85 2.60 -17.59
CA THR A 374 -1.57 3.33 -17.54
C THR A 374 -0.70 3.21 -18.78
N CYS A 375 -1.17 2.55 -19.84
CA CYS A 375 -0.45 2.49 -21.10
C CYS A 375 -0.39 3.88 -21.76
N LEU A 376 0.79 4.50 -21.74
CA LEU A 376 1.04 5.84 -22.29
C LEU A 376 1.72 5.82 -23.68
N GLY A 377 2.09 4.64 -24.19
CA GLY A 377 2.76 4.46 -25.48
C GLY A 377 2.56 3.05 -26.03
N ASP A 378 3.02 2.82 -27.26
CA ASP A 378 3.01 1.52 -27.92
C ASP A 378 4.46 1.09 -28.26
N PRO A 379 4.99 -0.01 -27.70
CA PRO A 379 4.33 -0.88 -26.72
C PRO A 379 4.15 -0.20 -25.35
N CYS A 380 3.18 -0.70 -24.56
CA CYS A 380 2.92 -0.20 -23.21
C CYS A 380 4.12 -0.35 -22.28
N TRP A 381 4.18 0.43 -21.19
CA TRP A 381 5.38 0.45 -20.34
C TRP A 381 5.70 -0.85 -19.62
N TYR A 382 4.69 -1.67 -19.39
CA TYR A 382 4.79 -3.01 -18.80
C TYR A 382 5.02 -4.10 -19.85
N ALA A 383 5.21 -3.75 -21.12
CA ALA A 383 5.56 -4.70 -22.16
C ALA A 383 6.96 -5.28 -21.93
N VAL A 384 7.04 -6.59 -22.00
CA VAL A 384 8.29 -7.34 -21.90
C VAL A 384 8.56 -7.96 -23.27
N SER A 385 9.66 -7.56 -23.89
CA SER A 385 10.04 -8.06 -25.22
C SER A 385 10.17 -9.59 -25.20
N GLY A 386 9.46 -10.28 -26.09
CA GLY A 386 9.46 -11.74 -26.20
C GLY A 386 8.54 -12.48 -25.23
N ALA A 387 7.89 -11.79 -24.29
CA ALA A 387 6.89 -12.42 -23.44
C ALA A 387 5.64 -12.81 -24.23
N THR A 388 5.11 -13.98 -23.93
CA THR A 388 3.91 -14.54 -24.57
C THR A 388 2.64 -14.26 -23.78
N GLY A 389 2.79 -13.81 -22.53
CA GLY A 389 1.69 -13.61 -21.59
C GLY A 389 1.37 -14.80 -20.71
N LYS A 390 2.28 -15.79 -20.69
CA LYS A 390 2.16 -17.06 -19.96
C LYS A 390 3.23 -17.19 -18.89
N GLU A 391 4.09 -16.18 -18.79
CA GLU A 391 5.24 -16.17 -17.92
C GLU A 391 4.82 -15.94 -16.47
N ILE A 392 4.85 -16.98 -15.65
CA ILE A 392 4.54 -16.87 -14.23
C ILE A 392 5.70 -16.29 -13.42
N ALA A 393 6.92 -16.30 -13.99
CA ALA A 393 8.07 -15.61 -13.44
C ALA A 393 8.91 -14.99 -14.56
N ILE A 394 9.24 -13.70 -14.39
CA ILE A 394 10.16 -12.97 -15.25
C ILE A 394 11.29 -12.40 -14.38
N LEU A 395 12.53 -12.80 -14.67
CA LEU A 395 13.74 -12.33 -14.00
C LEU A 395 14.62 -11.56 -15.00
N ASP A 396 14.54 -10.24 -14.96
CA ASP A 396 15.36 -9.29 -15.73
C ASP A 396 16.48 -8.74 -14.84
N LEU A 397 17.55 -9.52 -14.74
CA LEU A 397 18.65 -9.31 -13.79
C LEU A 397 19.96 -8.92 -14.50
N TYR A 398 20.87 -8.31 -13.76
CA TYR A 398 22.26 -8.10 -14.15
C TYR A 398 23.15 -9.24 -13.64
N PRO A 399 24.25 -9.59 -14.35
CA PRO A 399 25.21 -10.61 -13.88
C PRO A 399 25.78 -10.28 -12.50
N ASN A 400 25.93 -11.30 -11.64
CA ASN A 400 26.60 -11.20 -10.33
C ASN A 400 25.97 -10.21 -9.33
N THR A 401 24.69 -9.88 -9.48
CA THR A 401 23.99 -8.96 -8.57
C THR A 401 23.02 -9.67 -7.62
N THR A 402 22.80 -10.98 -7.79
CA THR A 402 21.78 -11.73 -7.06
C THR A 402 22.40 -12.96 -6.41
N SER A 403 22.05 -13.21 -5.14
CA SER A 403 22.35 -14.44 -4.43
C SER A 403 21.13 -14.91 -3.63
N ASN A 404 20.89 -16.22 -3.62
CA ASN A 404 19.79 -16.84 -2.87
C ASN A 404 18.40 -16.24 -3.17
N LEU A 405 18.08 -16.11 -4.47
CA LEU A 405 16.73 -15.82 -4.95
C LEU A 405 16.08 -17.15 -5.29
N VAL A 406 14.98 -17.50 -4.64
CA VAL A 406 14.30 -18.80 -4.81
C VAL A 406 12.80 -18.61 -4.92
N ALA A 407 12.19 -19.23 -5.92
CA ALA A 407 10.75 -19.38 -6.06
C ALA A 407 10.36 -20.84 -5.86
N LYS A 408 9.63 -21.14 -4.78
CA LYS A 408 9.26 -22.52 -4.43
C LYS A 408 7.78 -22.67 -4.15
N ARG A 409 7.28 -23.89 -4.32
CA ARG A 409 5.85 -24.23 -4.23
C ARG A 409 4.98 -23.35 -5.14
N ILE A 410 5.51 -22.99 -6.31
CA ILE A 410 4.78 -22.29 -7.39
C ILE A 410 4.00 -23.34 -8.19
N SER A 411 2.97 -23.91 -7.55
CA SER A 411 2.42 -25.21 -7.96
C SER A 411 1.03 -25.15 -8.59
N ALA A 412 0.37 -23.98 -8.54
CA ALA A 412 -1.03 -23.86 -8.92
C ALA A 412 -1.40 -22.55 -9.62
N ILE A 413 -0.43 -21.89 -10.25
CA ILE A 413 -0.73 -20.75 -11.12
C ILE A 413 -1.14 -21.30 -12.48
N LYS A 414 -2.38 -21.03 -12.88
CA LYS A 414 -2.93 -21.47 -14.16
C LYS A 414 -3.15 -20.28 -15.08
N PRO A 415 -2.48 -20.23 -16.25
CA PRO A 415 -2.91 -19.37 -17.35
C PRO A 415 -4.40 -19.60 -17.63
N VAL A 416 -5.17 -18.53 -17.78
CA VAL A 416 -6.64 -18.60 -17.94
C VAL A 416 -7.05 -19.34 -19.23
N ASP A 417 -6.20 -19.35 -20.25
CA ASP A 417 -6.40 -20.12 -21.50
C ASP A 417 -6.13 -21.63 -21.34
N GLY A 418 -5.71 -22.07 -20.16
CA GLY A 418 -5.34 -23.46 -19.87
C GLY A 418 -3.97 -23.87 -20.43
N ALA A 419 -3.17 -22.93 -20.94
CA ALA A 419 -1.83 -23.23 -21.43
C ALA A 419 -0.88 -23.63 -20.30
N GLN A 420 0.22 -24.26 -20.70
CA GLN A 420 1.32 -24.54 -19.77
C GLN A 420 1.95 -23.23 -19.31
N PRO A 421 2.19 -23.05 -18.00
CA PRO A 421 2.93 -21.90 -17.49
C PRO A 421 4.32 -21.81 -18.11
N ALA A 422 4.79 -20.59 -18.33
CA ALA A 422 6.12 -20.28 -18.85
C ALA A 422 6.94 -19.48 -17.84
N VAL A 423 8.22 -19.30 -18.12
CA VAL A 423 9.15 -18.40 -17.43
C VAL A 423 10.02 -17.67 -18.44
N MET A 424 10.58 -16.54 -18.02
CA MET A 424 11.60 -15.82 -18.75
C MET A 424 12.74 -15.43 -17.82
N CYS A 425 13.94 -15.88 -18.17
CA CYS A 425 15.19 -15.40 -17.59
C CYS A 425 16.37 -15.81 -18.48
N ASP A 426 17.46 -15.06 -18.36
CA ASP A 426 18.69 -15.34 -19.09
C ASP A 426 19.57 -16.33 -18.30
N PRO A 427 19.78 -17.57 -18.79
CA PRO A 427 20.58 -18.57 -18.10
C PRO A 427 22.08 -18.23 -18.03
N THR A 428 22.56 -17.26 -18.82
CA THR A 428 23.94 -16.75 -18.72
C THR A 428 24.11 -15.77 -17.56
N VAL A 429 23.01 -15.20 -17.08
CA VAL A 429 22.96 -14.26 -15.96
C VAL A 429 22.55 -14.96 -14.66
N VAL A 430 21.50 -15.78 -14.74
CA VAL A 430 20.90 -16.48 -13.60
C VAL A 430 21.42 -17.92 -13.58
N THR A 431 22.56 -18.10 -12.91
CA THR A 431 23.26 -19.39 -12.84
C THR A 431 22.95 -20.20 -11.59
N GLN A 432 22.34 -19.58 -10.58
CA GLN A 432 21.90 -20.26 -9.36
C GLN A 432 20.56 -20.97 -9.57
N ASP A 433 20.27 -21.99 -8.76
CA ASP A 433 18.95 -22.61 -8.73
C ASP A 433 17.92 -21.64 -8.12
N VAL A 434 17.07 -21.05 -8.97
CA VAL A 434 16.00 -20.13 -8.58
C VAL A 434 14.67 -20.83 -8.27
N GLY A 435 14.68 -22.16 -8.19
CA GLY A 435 13.49 -22.99 -7.99
C GLY A 435 12.80 -23.43 -9.28
N PHE A 436 13.32 -23.02 -10.42
CA PHE A 436 12.91 -23.52 -11.74
C PHE A 436 14.08 -23.42 -12.73
N VAL A 437 13.99 -24.18 -13.82
CA VAL A 437 14.96 -24.14 -14.91
C VAL A 437 14.93 -22.76 -15.56
N CYS A 438 16.04 -22.04 -15.49
CA CYS A 438 16.09 -20.71 -16.07
C CYS A 438 16.14 -20.76 -17.60
N GLN A 439 15.09 -20.27 -18.26
CA GLN A 439 14.95 -20.24 -19.71
C GLN A 439 13.86 -19.25 -20.14
N ASN A 440 13.72 -19.04 -21.46
CA ASN A 440 12.51 -18.50 -22.06
C ASN A 440 11.68 -19.66 -22.61
N GLY A 441 10.65 -20.08 -21.88
CA GLY A 441 9.88 -21.26 -22.24
C GLY A 441 9.09 -21.84 -21.08
N ALA A 442 8.76 -23.13 -21.15
CA ALA A 442 7.92 -23.80 -20.15
C ALA A 442 8.50 -23.70 -18.73
N PHE A 443 7.64 -23.51 -17.74
CA PHE A 443 8.01 -23.61 -16.33
C PHE A 443 8.33 -25.07 -15.99
N VAL A 444 9.54 -25.31 -15.52
CA VAL A 444 9.98 -26.62 -15.02
C VAL A 444 10.59 -26.42 -13.65
N ALA A 445 9.90 -26.88 -12.61
CA ALA A 445 10.39 -26.77 -11.24
C ALA A 445 11.69 -27.58 -11.06
N THR A 446 12.63 -27.04 -10.29
CA THR A 446 13.85 -27.73 -9.87
C THR A 446 13.67 -28.32 -8.47
N GLU A 447 14.74 -28.92 -7.94
CA GLU A 447 14.75 -29.42 -6.57
C GLU A 447 14.52 -28.31 -5.53
N ALA A 448 15.14 -27.13 -5.69
CA ALA A 448 14.91 -26.00 -4.80
C ALA A 448 13.45 -25.53 -4.83
N GLY A 449 12.78 -25.60 -5.98
CA GLY A 449 11.39 -25.18 -6.15
C GLY A 449 10.36 -26.18 -5.65
N SER A 450 10.75 -27.45 -5.56
CA SER A 450 9.88 -28.56 -5.14
C SER A 450 9.79 -28.72 -3.61
N ARG A 451 10.66 -28.05 -2.84
CA ARG A 451 10.78 -28.16 -1.37
C ARG A 451 10.10 -27.02 -0.61
#